data_AF-A0AAD5LUX3-F1
#
_entry.id   AF-A0AAD5LUX3-F1
#
_cell.length_a   1.000
_cell.length_b   1.000
_cell.length_c   1.000
_cell.angle_alpha   90.00
_cell.angle_beta   90.00
_cell.angle_gamma   90.00
#
_symmetry.space_group_name_H-M   'P 1'
#
loop_
_entity.id
_entity.type
_entity.pdbx_description
1 polymer ?
#
loop_
_entity_poly.entity_id
_entity_poly.type
_entity_poly.pdbx_seq_one_letter_code
_entity_poly.pdbx_strand_id
1 'polypeptide(L)'
;MSYFTHQEDRRITEYALSFMGKRVPWRKLATTMKTGKTAEQLRLRLMSLKRRFGPTPTDVFVDVGSGIGNVVAQVAIETDVAASIGIEVRKDVAGLGKSRMDAFIDLTAALGAVIIHDADIKEMRFEIEP
;
A
#
# COMPACT_ATOMS: atom_id res chain seq x y z
N MET A 1 11.13 -23.74 8.47
CA MET A 1 11.27 -22.61 7.52
C MET A 1 12.75 -22.31 7.33
N SER A 2 13.25 -22.16 6.11
CA SER A 2 14.64 -21.73 5.91
C SER A 2 14.80 -20.27 6.36
N TYR A 3 15.82 -19.96 7.14
CA TYR A 3 16.10 -18.58 7.57
C TYR A 3 16.37 -17.68 6.35
N PHE A 4 15.77 -16.49 6.31
CA PHE A 4 16.01 -15.46 5.28
C PHE A 4 16.62 -14.24 5.95
N THR A 5 17.65 -13.69 5.32
CA THR A 5 18.30 -12.44 5.74
C THR A 5 17.53 -11.22 5.22
N HIS A 6 17.72 -10.06 5.85
CA HIS A 6 17.14 -8.80 5.37
C HIS A 6 17.55 -8.46 3.94
N GLN A 7 18.79 -8.77 3.56
CA GLN A 7 19.27 -8.53 2.19
C GLN A 7 18.58 -9.45 1.18
N GLU A 8 18.34 -10.72 1.52
CA GLU A 8 17.54 -11.61 0.68
C GLU A 8 16.09 -11.11 0.54
N ASP A 9 15.45 -10.71 1.64
CA ASP A 9 14.08 -10.18 1.64
C ASP A 9 13.96 -8.94 0.75
N ARG A 10 14.89 -7.99 0.89
CA ARG A 10 14.97 -6.79 0.04
C ARG A 10 15.06 -7.17 -1.44
N ARG A 11 15.98 -8.08 -1.77
CA ARG A 11 16.24 -8.48 -3.16
C ARG A 11 15.05 -9.22 -3.79
N ILE A 12 14.35 -10.05 -3.00
CA ILE A 12 13.10 -10.71 -3.40
C ILE A 12 12.02 -9.68 -3.72
N THR A 13 11.83 -8.69 -2.84
CA THR A 13 10.83 -7.63 -2.99
C THR A 13 11.11 -6.74 -4.20
N GLU A 14 12.34 -6.23 -4.32
CA GLU A 14 12.76 -5.40 -5.46
C GLU A 14 12.60 -6.14 -6.79
N TYR A 15 12.97 -7.43 -6.82
CA TYR A 15 12.79 -8.24 -8.01
C TYR A 15 11.32 -8.40 -8.36
N ALA A 16 10.47 -8.77 -7.40
CA ALA A 16 9.03 -8.94 -7.65
C ALA A 16 8.36 -7.63 -8.09
N LEU A 17 8.78 -6.50 -7.53
CA LEU A 17 8.30 -5.16 -7.89
C LEU A 17 8.59 -4.84 -9.37
N SER A 18 9.73 -5.25 -9.91
CA SER A 18 10.06 -5.06 -11.34
C SER A 18 9.13 -5.80 -12.30
N PHE A 19 8.28 -6.71 -11.80
CA PHE A 19 7.27 -7.44 -12.56
C PHE A 19 5.84 -7.10 -12.11
N MET A 20 5.58 -5.90 -11.57
CA MET A 20 4.19 -5.51 -11.27
C MET A 20 3.27 -5.66 -12.50
N GLY A 21 2.09 -6.22 -12.27
CA GLY A 21 1.13 -6.59 -13.32
C GLY A 21 1.57 -7.76 -14.22
N LYS A 22 2.70 -8.42 -13.92
CA LYS A 22 3.26 -9.52 -14.72
C LYS A 22 3.64 -10.70 -13.84
N ARG A 23 3.80 -11.87 -14.46
CA ARG A 23 4.25 -13.08 -13.77
C ARG A 23 5.73 -12.97 -13.41
N VAL A 24 6.06 -13.09 -12.13
CA VAL A 24 7.45 -13.09 -11.64
C VAL A 24 8.16 -14.39 -12.03
N PRO A 25 9.33 -14.34 -12.70
CA PRO A 25 10.10 -15.52 -13.08
C PRO A 25 10.99 -16.03 -11.92
N TRP A 26 10.36 -16.64 -10.91
CA TRP A 26 11.02 -17.09 -9.67
C TRP A 26 12.22 -18.02 -9.87
N ARG A 27 12.19 -18.90 -10.88
CA ARG A 27 13.32 -19.79 -11.21
C ARG A 27 14.57 -19.00 -11.59
N LYS A 28 14.41 -17.91 -12.36
CA LYS A 28 15.52 -17.03 -12.75
C LYS A 28 16.12 -16.37 -11.51
N LEU A 29 15.27 -15.83 -10.63
CA LEU A 29 15.73 -15.21 -9.38
C LEU A 29 16.50 -16.19 -8.48
N ALA A 30 15.99 -17.40 -8.29
CA ALA A 30 16.64 -18.44 -7.48
C ALA A 30 18.06 -18.76 -8.00
N THR A 31 18.21 -18.94 -9.31
CA THR A 31 19.52 -19.14 -9.95
C THR A 31 20.46 -17.94 -9.76
N THR A 32 19.93 -16.72 -9.87
CA THR A 32 20.73 -15.49 -9.73
C THR A 32 21.18 -15.21 -8.29
N MET A 33 20.34 -15.51 -7.29
CA MET A 33 20.67 -15.24 -5.89
C MET A 33 21.76 -16.14 -5.32
N LYS A 34 21.90 -17.37 -5.83
CA LYS A 34 22.90 -18.37 -5.37
C LYS A 34 22.85 -18.66 -3.86
N THR A 35 21.67 -18.58 -3.23
CA THR A 35 21.48 -18.77 -1.78
C THR A 35 21.07 -20.20 -1.39
N GLY A 36 20.99 -21.11 -2.36
CA GLY A 36 20.44 -22.46 -2.17
C GLY A 36 18.91 -22.51 -1.97
N LYS A 37 18.22 -21.36 -2.04
CA LYS A 37 16.77 -21.27 -1.91
C LYS A 37 16.07 -21.63 -3.23
N THR A 38 15.00 -22.41 -3.14
CA THR A 38 14.18 -22.77 -4.30
C THR A 38 13.27 -21.63 -4.72
N ALA A 39 12.82 -21.64 -5.98
CA ALA A 39 11.85 -20.70 -6.50
C ALA A 39 10.57 -20.63 -5.64
N GLU A 40 10.12 -21.77 -5.10
CA GLU A 40 8.95 -21.84 -4.23
C GLU A 40 9.22 -21.19 -2.87
N GLN A 41 10.40 -21.41 -2.28
CA GLN A 41 10.77 -20.74 -1.03
C GLN A 41 10.81 -19.22 -1.18
N LEU A 42 11.28 -18.69 -2.32
CA LEU A 42 11.28 -17.24 -2.58
C LEU A 42 9.86 -16.69 -2.71
N ARG A 43 8.98 -17.40 -3.45
CA ARG A 43 7.57 -17.03 -3.60
C ARG A 43 6.86 -17.03 -2.24
N LEU A 44 6.99 -18.11 -1.47
CA LEU A 44 6.39 -18.23 -0.14
C LEU A 44 6.94 -17.17 0.82
N ARG A 45 8.23 -16.83 0.71
CA ARG A 45 8.82 -15.77 1.53
C ARG A 45 8.19 -14.42 1.21
N LEU A 46 8.04 -14.04 -0.06
CA LEU A 46 7.37 -12.79 -0.42
C LEU A 46 5.92 -12.76 0.11
N MET A 47 5.17 -13.86 -0.03
CA MET A 47 3.81 -13.94 0.51
C MET A 47 3.79 -13.78 2.04
N SER A 48 4.76 -14.38 2.73
CA SER A 48 4.92 -14.21 4.17
C SER A 48 5.30 -12.78 4.56
N LEU A 49 6.11 -12.08 3.77
CA LEU A 49 6.47 -10.68 4.00
C LEU A 49 5.24 -9.78 3.81
N LYS A 50 4.50 -9.97 2.71
CA LYS A 50 3.25 -9.25 2.46
C LYS A 50 2.24 -9.45 3.57
N ARG A 51 2.05 -10.69 4.04
CA ARG A 51 1.12 -10.97 5.15
C ARG A 51 1.57 -10.35 6.48
N ARG A 52 2.87 -10.23 6.71
CA ARG A 52 3.40 -9.78 8.01
C ARG A 52 3.57 -8.26 8.10
N PHE A 53 3.89 -7.62 6.98
CA PHE A 53 4.29 -6.21 6.92
C PHE A 53 3.52 -5.40 5.88
N GLY A 54 2.72 -6.05 5.05
CA GLY A 54 1.80 -5.36 4.15
C GLY A 54 0.55 -4.91 4.90
N PRO A 55 -0.20 -3.96 4.33
CA PRO A 55 -1.46 -3.50 4.91
C PRO A 55 -2.48 -4.64 4.97
N THR A 56 -3.33 -4.60 5.98
CA THR A 56 -4.40 -5.55 6.27
C THR A 56 -5.76 -4.85 6.33
N PRO A 57 -6.87 -5.60 6.26
CA PRO A 57 -8.24 -5.08 6.44
C PRO A 57 -8.55 -4.37 7.75
N THR A 58 -7.64 -4.40 8.73
CA THR A 58 -7.77 -3.66 9.98
C THR A 58 -6.90 -2.42 10.05
N ASP A 59 -6.02 -2.22 9.07
CA ASP A 59 -5.09 -1.09 9.06
C ASP A 59 -5.73 0.16 8.47
N VAL A 60 -5.29 1.32 8.98
CA VAL A 60 -5.62 2.64 8.43
C VAL A 60 -4.35 3.24 7.83
N PHE A 61 -4.43 3.67 6.57
CA PHE A 61 -3.37 4.44 5.92
C PHE A 61 -3.64 5.94 6.07
N VAL A 62 -2.60 6.74 6.31
CA VAL A 62 -2.70 8.20 6.44
C VAL A 62 -1.63 8.88 5.58
N ASP A 63 -2.04 9.84 4.76
CA ASP A 63 -1.18 10.72 3.96
C ASP A 63 -1.35 12.18 4.40
N VAL A 64 -0.25 12.82 4.82
CA VAL A 64 -0.24 14.20 5.33
C VAL A 64 0.36 15.12 4.27
N GLY A 65 -0.40 16.15 3.89
CA GLY A 65 -0.12 16.93 2.68
C GLY A 65 -0.59 16.18 1.43
N SER A 66 -1.78 15.57 1.51
CA SER A 66 -2.29 14.65 0.49
C SER A 66 -2.64 15.32 -0.84
N GLY A 67 -2.69 16.65 -0.88
CA GLY A 67 -3.16 17.40 -2.04
C GLY A 67 -4.57 16.94 -2.44
N ILE A 68 -4.74 16.59 -3.73
CA ILE A 68 -6.01 16.12 -4.28
C ILE A 68 -6.32 14.64 -3.98
N GLY A 69 -5.42 13.91 -3.30
CA GLY A 69 -5.68 12.55 -2.82
C GLY A 69 -5.36 11.41 -3.80
N ASN A 70 -4.45 11.60 -4.77
CA ASN A 70 -4.07 10.52 -5.69
C ASN A 70 -3.45 9.31 -4.96
N VAL A 71 -2.59 9.58 -3.96
CA VAL A 71 -1.92 8.52 -3.20
C VAL A 71 -2.93 7.72 -2.37
N VAL A 72 -3.80 8.41 -1.62
CA VAL A 72 -4.82 7.74 -0.79
C VAL A 72 -5.84 6.97 -1.64
N ALA A 73 -6.20 7.48 -2.82
CA ALA A 73 -7.03 6.75 -3.78
C ALA A 73 -6.33 5.48 -4.28
N GLN A 74 -5.07 5.57 -4.70
CA GLN A 74 -4.31 4.41 -5.17
C GLN A 74 -4.13 3.38 -4.05
N VAL A 75 -3.83 3.81 -2.82
CA VAL A 75 -3.73 2.89 -1.68
C VAL A 75 -5.06 2.16 -1.43
N ALA A 76 -6.19 2.87 -1.47
CA ALA A 76 -7.50 2.23 -1.32
C ALA A 76 -7.80 1.23 -2.45
N ILE A 77 -7.40 1.53 -3.69
CA ILE A 77 -7.64 0.67 -4.86
C ILE A 77 -6.71 -0.56 -4.87
N GLU A 78 -5.45 -0.40 -4.47
CA GLU A 78 -4.40 -1.42 -4.63
C GLU A 78 -4.14 -2.25 -3.36
N THR A 79 -4.79 -1.90 -2.25
CA THR A 79 -4.63 -2.58 -0.96
C THR A 79 -5.97 -2.78 -0.28
N ASP A 80 -6.01 -3.70 0.67
CA ASP A 80 -7.21 -4.00 1.44
C ASP A 80 -7.24 -3.22 2.76
N VAL A 81 -6.82 -1.95 2.83
CA VAL A 81 -6.90 -1.16 4.07
C VAL A 81 -8.35 -0.87 4.47
N ALA A 82 -8.62 -0.73 5.77
CA ALA A 82 -9.94 -0.35 6.28
C ALA A 82 -10.33 1.07 5.87
N ALA A 83 -9.35 1.98 5.91
CA ALA A 83 -9.50 3.37 5.51
C ALA A 83 -8.19 3.92 4.96
N SER A 84 -8.31 4.86 4.02
CA SER A 84 -7.19 5.58 3.41
C SER A 84 -7.45 7.08 3.54
N ILE A 85 -6.74 7.73 4.45
CA ILE A 85 -7.04 9.07 4.94
C ILE A 85 -6.04 10.07 4.37
N GLY A 86 -6.52 11.08 3.63
CA GLY A 86 -5.73 12.21 3.15
C GLY A 86 -5.99 13.45 3.99
N ILE A 87 -4.94 14.11 4.47
CA ILE A 87 -5.02 15.35 5.24
C ILE A 87 -4.36 16.46 4.42
N GLU A 88 -5.11 17.50 4.09
CA GLU A 88 -4.64 18.62 3.28
C GLU A 88 -5.10 19.94 3.88
N VAL A 89 -4.15 20.84 4.17
CA VAL A 89 -4.45 22.13 4.80
C VAL A 89 -5.13 23.12 3.84
N ARG A 90 -4.88 22.98 2.53
CA ARG A 90 -5.47 23.83 1.49
C ARG A 90 -6.88 23.37 1.15
N LYS A 91 -7.88 24.08 1.68
CA LYS A 91 -9.31 23.77 1.50
C LYS A 91 -9.75 23.66 0.04
N ASP A 92 -9.22 24.49 -0.87
CA ASP A 92 -9.49 24.43 -2.31
C ASP A 92 -9.02 23.10 -2.92
N VAL A 93 -7.83 22.65 -2.52
CA VAL A 93 -7.22 21.40 -3.01
C VAL A 93 -7.92 20.19 -2.42
N ALA A 94 -8.19 20.20 -1.11
CA ALA A 94 -8.93 19.16 -0.42
C ALA A 94 -10.36 19.01 -0.99
N GLY A 95 -11.03 20.14 -1.24
CA GLY A 95 -12.36 20.18 -1.87
C GLY A 95 -12.35 19.57 -3.27
N LEU A 96 -11.37 19.92 -4.11
CA LEU A 96 -11.20 19.28 -5.42
C LEU A 96 -10.95 17.77 -5.30
N GLY A 97 -10.16 17.35 -4.32
CA GLY A 97 -9.94 15.92 -4.02
C GLY A 97 -11.24 15.20 -3.68
N LYS A 98 -12.05 15.74 -2.76
CA LYS A 98 -13.36 15.20 -2.37
C LYS A 98 -14.28 15.05 -3.57
N SER A 99 -14.45 16.12 -4.37
CA SER A 99 -15.29 16.08 -5.58
C SER A 99 -14.80 15.06 -6.62
N ARG A 100 -13.49 14.82 -6.71
CA ARG A 100 -12.96 13.75 -7.56
C ARG A 100 -13.34 12.39 -7.01
N MET A 101 -13.16 12.12 -5.72
CA MET A 101 -13.53 10.82 -5.14
C MET A 101 -15.01 10.53 -5.36
N ASP A 102 -15.88 11.50 -5.10
CA ASP A 102 -17.33 11.37 -5.33
C ASP A 102 -17.65 11.07 -6.80
N ALA A 103 -16.96 11.70 -7.75
CA ALA A 103 -17.18 11.48 -9.18
C ALA A 103 -16.73 10.08 -9.67
N PHE A 104 -15.82 9.42 -8.94
CA PHE A 104 -15.26 8.11 -9.33
C PHE A 104 -15.73 6.96 -8.43
N ILE A 105 -16.47 7.20 -7.35
CA ILE A 105 -16.88 6.17 -6.39
C ILE A 105 -17.74 5.07 -7.03
N ASP A 106 -18.60 5.44 -7.98
CA ASP A 106 -19.44 4.49 -8.72
C ASP A 106 -18.63 3.58 -9.66
N LEU A 107 -17.42 4.00 -10.04
CA LEU A 107 -16.52 3.23 -10.91
C LEU A 107 -15.66 2.24 -10.12
N THR A 108 -15.46 2.49 -8.82
CA THR A 108 -14.69 1.61 -7.95
C THR A 108 -15.11 1.80 -6.49
N ALA A 109 -15.78 0.77 -5.95
CA ALA A 109 -16.26 0.76 -4.57
C ALA A 109 -15.13 0.97 -3.54
N ALA A 110 -13.89 0.66 -3.90
CA ALA A 110 -12.72 0.87 -3.05
C ALA A 110 -12.52 2.35 -2.66
N LEU A 111 -12.95 3.30 -3.51
CA LEU A 111 -12.89 4.72 -3.17
C LEU A 111 -13.81 5.12 -2.01
N GLY A 112 -14.79 4.28 -1.65
CA GLY A 112 -15.60 4.48 -0.44
C GLY A 112 -14.80 4.40 0.86
N ALA A 113 -13.60 3.82 0.84
CA ALA A 113 -12.66 3.81 1.97
C ALA A 113 -11.77 5.07 2.04
N VAL A 114 -11.84 5.96 1.05
CA VAL A 114 -11.03 7.19 1.01
C VAL A 114 -11.71 8.31 1.77
N ILE A 115 -11.00 8.92 2.72
CA ILE A 115 -11.48 10.05 3.51
C ILE A 115 -10.49 11.20 3.32
N ILE A 116 -10.97 12.36 2.86
CA ILE A 116 -10.13 13.57 2.74
C ILE A 116 -10.55 14.58 3.80
N HIS A 117 -9.62 14.98 4.66
CA HIS A 117 -9.81 16.05 5.63
C HIS A 117 -9.14 17.34 5.15
N ASP A 118 -9.89 18.44 5.18
CA ASP A 118 -9.36 19.79 5.01
C ASP A 118 -8.92 20.35 6.37
N ALA A 119 -7.77 19.90 6.85
CA ALA A 119 -7.31 20.17 8.21
C ALA A 119 -5.79 20.38 8.29
N ASP A 120 -5.35 21.10 9.32
CA ASP A 120 -3.95 21.11 9.73
C ASP A 120 -3.69 19.91 10.64
N ILE A 121 -2.76 19.04 10.24
CA ILE A 121 -2.37 17.86 11.02
C ILE A 121 -1.95 18.20 12.47
N LYS A 122 -1.39 19.40 12.71
CA LYS A 122 -0.98 19.82 14.06
C LYS A 122 -2.17 20.06 14.99
N GLU A 123 -3.36 20.25 14.43
CA GLU A 123 -4.60 20.55 15.17
C GLU A 123 -5.54 19.35 15.23
N MET A 124 -5.29 18.31 14.42
CA MET A 124 -6.10 17.10 14.41
C MET A 124 -5.88 16.28 15.68
N ARG A 125 -6.99 15.77 16.21
CA ARG A 125 -7.00 14.76 17.28
C ARG A 125 -7.41 13.43 16.67
N PHE A 126 -6.55 12.44 16.79
CA PHE A 126 -6.91 11.06 16.48
C PHE A 126 -7.51 10.45 17.74
N GLU A 127 -8.80 10.18 17.73
CA GLU A 127 -9.40 9.29 18.71
C GLU A 127 -9.18 7.87 18.21
N ILE A 128 -8.27 7.15 18.87
CA ILE A 128 -8.12 5.70 18.67
C ILE A 128 -9.16 5.08 19.60
N GLU A 129 -10.37 4.82 19.10
CA GLU A 129 -11.25 3.89 19.80
C GLU A 129 -10.60 2.49 19.75
N PRO A 130 -10.44 1.81 20.92
CA PRO A 130 -9.77 0.52 21.02
C PRO A 130 -10.52 -0.64 20.36
#